data_AF-A0A0B1SI96-F1
#
_entry.id   AF-A0A0B1SI96-F1
#
_cell.length_a   1.000
_cell.length_b   1.000
_cell.length_c   1.000
_cell.angle_alpha   90.00
_cell.angle_beta   90.00
_cell.angle_gamma   90.00
#
_symmetry.space_group_name_H-M   'P 1'
#
loop_
_entity.id
_entity.type
_entity.pdbx_description
1 polymer ?
#
loop_
_entity_poly.entity_id
_entity_poly.type
_entity_poly.pdbx_seq_one_letter_code
_entity_poly.pdbx_strand_id
1 'polypeptide(L)'
;MECPMEHAAIRGSSFTSKDKESFMTKSTSPSSLYMHQTGGMFVSLERPAGKPMFFFWAWNHMLTKKYRQDSQCSEAFQDYMLREFRKYCGNIDNKLYQFYTSMPQTMTSASLPNFPQVELMQ
;
A
#
# COMPACT_ATOMS: atom_id res chain seq x y z
N MET A 1 18.61 17.35 41.75
CA MET A 1 19.42 17.38 40.52
C MET A 1 18.43 17.32 39.37
N GLU A 2 17.90 18.48 39.00
CA GLU A 2 16.80 18.61 38.05
C GLU A 2 17.39 19.01 36.69
N CYS A 3 17.11 18.24 35.65
CA CYS A 3 17.46 18.60 34.27
C CYS A 3 16.31 19.42 33.66
N PRO A 4 16.54 20.64 33.17
CA PRO A 4 15.51 21.42 32.48
C PRO A 4 15.28 20.87 31.06
N MET A 5 14.01 20.70 30.67
CA MET A 5 13.62 20.51 29.27
C MET A 5 13.75 21.83 28.50
N GLU A 6 14.59 21.86 27.45
CA GLU A 6 14.57 22.92 26.44
C GLU A 6 13.62 22.57 25.29
N HIS A 7 12.73 23.50 24.95
CA HIS A 7 11.86 23.45 23.77
C HIS A 7 12.67 23.78 22.51
N ALA A 8 12.87 22.81 21.62
CA ALA A 8 13.48 23.04 20.32
C ALA A 8 12.47 23.71 19.37
N ALA A 9 12.68 25.01 19.13
CA ALA A 9 11.95 25.79 18.14
C ALA A 9 12.19 25.27 16.72
N ILE A 10 11.11 25.21 15.94
CA ILE A 10 11.08 24.89 14.52
C ILE A 10 11.93 25.93 13.76
N ARG A 11 13.15 25.54 13.34
CA ARG A 11 13.91 26.29 12.32
C ARG A 11 13.38 25.91 10.95
N GLY A 12 12.57 26.80 10.37
CA GLY A 12 12.24 26.75 8.96
C GLY A 12 13.50 26.93 8.12
N SER A 13 13.78 25.98 7.23
CA SER A 13 14.75 26.17 6.16
C SER A 13 14.07 26.92 5.02
N SER A 14 14.49 28.18 4.80
CA SER A 14 14.10 28.95 3.62
C SER A 14 14.56 28.23 2.36
N PHE A 15 13.60 27.70 1.61
CA PHE A 15 13.81 27.19 0.26
C PHE A 15 13.69 28.36 -0.72
N THR A 16 14.77 28.65 -1.44
CA THR A 16 14.81 29.70 -2.46
C THR A 16 14.01 29.27 -3.70
N SER A 17 13.20 30.17 -4.25
CA SER A 17 12.23 29.95 -5.35
C SER A 17 12.74 29.36 -6.68
N LYS A 18 14.02 29.01 -6.82
CA LYS A 18 14.60 28.48 -8.07
C LYS A 18 14.55 26.96 -8.22
N ASP A 19 14.36 26.21 -7.13
CA ASP A 19 14.28 24.73 -7.17
C ASP A 19 12.83 24.21 -7.35
N LYS A 20 11.87 25.11 -7.54
CA LYS A 20 10.44 24.78 -7.70
C LYS A 20 10.08 24.33 -9.13
N GLU A 21 10.95 24.59 -10.10
CA GLU A 21 10.63 24.44 -11.53
C GLU A 21 10.87 23.02 -12.08
N SER A 22 11.61 22.16 -11.39
CA SER A 22 11.85 20.77 -11.84
C SER A 22 10.95 19.71 -11.20
N PHE A 23 10.12 20.07 -10.21
CA PHE A 23 9.27 19.11 -9.48
C PHE A 23 7.81 19.10 -9.94
N MET A 24 7.38 20.11 -10.70
CA MET A 24 5.98 20.35 -11.05
C MET A 24 5.64 19.95 -12.50
N THR A 25 6.23 18.88 -13.04
CA THR A 25 5.81 18.28 -14.33
C THR A 25 5.95 16.76 -14.36
N LYS A 26 5.87 16.07 -13.22
CA LYS A 26 5.63 14.62 -13.23
C LYS A 26 4.12 14.42 -13.18
N SER A 27 3.54 13.98 -14.30
CA SER A 27 2.21 13.39 -14.32
C SER A 27 2.22 12.26 -13.28
N THR A 28 1.68 12.53 -12.09
CA THR A 28 1.58 11.54 -11.02
C THR A 28 0.67 10.45 -11.55
N SER A 29 1.27 9.38 -12.05
CA SER A 29 0.55 8.18 -12.42
C SER A 29 -0.26 7.76 -11.19
N PRO A 30 -1.57 7.52 -11.30
CA PRO A 30 -2.40 7.28 -10.13
C PRO A 30 -1.94 6.00 -9.43
N SER A 31 -1.35 6.17 -8.24
CA SER A 31 -1.00 5.07 -7.35
C SER A 31 -2.26 4.40 -6.84
N SER A 32 -2.32 3.08 -6.80
CA SER A 32 -3.44 2.35 -6.21
C SER A 32 -3.05 1.82 -4.83
N LEU A 33 -3.66 2.36 -3.78
CA LEU A 33 -3.40 1.98 -2.38
C LEU A 33 -4.41 0.92 -1.90
N TYR A 34 -3.88 -0.16 -1.34
CA TYR A 34 -4.64 -1.28 -0.80
C TYR A 34 -4.26 -1.51 0.67
N MET A 35 -5.26 -1.86 1.48
CA MET A 35 -5.09 -2.25 2.87
C MET A 35 -5.46 -3.73 3.02
N HIS A 36 -4.62 -4.50 3.71
CA HIS A 36 -4.98 -5.87 4.04
C HIS A 36 -6.16 -5.90 5.02
N GLN A 37 -7.03 -6.90 4.93
CA GLN A 37 -8.22 -7.02 5.78
C GLN A 37 -7.93 -7.00 7.30
N THR A 38 -6.71 -7.39 7.70
CA THR A 38 -6.29 -7.35 9.10
C THR A 38 -5.89 -5.96 9.59
N GLY A 39 -5.83 -4.96 8.70
CA GLY A 39 -5.38 -3.59 8.99
C GLY A 39 -3.88 -3.46 9.29
N GLY A 40 -3.12 -4.55 9.27
CA GLY A 40 -1.71 -4.56 9.66
C GLY A 40 -0.71 -4.24 8.55
N MET A 41 -1.14 -4.26 7.30
CA MET A 41 -0.27 -4.16 6.11
C MET A 41 -0.91 -3.28 5.05
N PHE A 42 -0.09 -2.46 4.39
CA PHE A 42 -0.49 -1.60 3.29
C PHE A 42 0.36 -1.90 2.06
N VAL A 43 -0.26 -1.84 0.87
CA VAL A 43 0.42 -2.01 -0.41
C VAL A 43 0.01 -0.89 -1.37
N SER A 44 0.97 -0.14 -1.91
CA SER A 44 0.73 0.81 -3.01
C SER A 44 1.28 0.25 -4.32
N LEU A 45 0.48 0.19 -5.36
CA LEU A 45 0.92 -0.11 -6.73
C LEU A 45 1.23 1.19 -7.46
N GLU A 46 2.50 1.35 -7.84
CA GLU A 46 2.98 2.47 -8.64
C GLU A 46 3.12 2.08 -10.11
N ARG A 47 2.63 2.94 -11.01
CA ARG A 47 2.63 2.73 -12.46
C ARG A 47 3.31 3.88 -13.21
N PRO A 48 4.60 4.15 -12.95
CA PRO A 48 5.32 5.24 -13.61
C PRO A 48 5.36 5.06 -15.13
N ALA A 49 5.12 6.15 -15.87
CA ALA A 49 5.24 6.15 -17.33
C ALA A 49 6.68 5.78 -17.77
N GLY A 50 6.78 4.82 -18.69
CA GLY A 50 8.07 4.40 -19.27
C GLY A 50 9.00 3.64 -18.31
N LYS A 51 8.50 3.16 -17.16
CA LYS A 51 9.26 2.35 -16.20
C LYS A 51 8.46 1.12 -15.76
N PRO A 52 9.12 0.05 -15.29
CA PRO A 52 8.42 -1.10 -14.72
C PRO A 52 7.55 -0.71 -13.53
N MET A 53 6.41 -1.39 -13.40
CA MET A 53 5.55 -1.26 -12.22
C MET A 53 6.24 -1.84 -10.99
N PHE A 54 5.97 -1.28 -9.82
CA PHE A 54 6.48 -1.78 -8.56
C PHE A 54 5.50 -1.53 -7.42
N PHE A 55 5.73 -2.21 -6.30
CA PHE A 55 4.90 -2.12 -5.11
C PHE A 55 5.68 -1.48 -3.97
N PHE A 56 5.06 -0.54 -3.27
CA PHE A 56 5.46 -0.18 -1.92
C PHE A 56 4.74 -1.06 -0.91
N TRP A 57 5.46 -1.49 0.12
CA TRP A 57 4.93 -2.26 1.23
C TRP A 57 5.23 -1.55 2.53
N ALA A 58 4.24 -1.45 3.42
CA ALA A 58 4.41 -0.84 4.73
C ALA A 58 3.65 -1.61 5.81
N TRP A 59 4.21 -1.58 7.02
CA TRP A 59 3.60 -2.17 8.23
C TRP A 59 2.79 -1.12 8.98
N ASN A 60 1.67 -1.54 9.58
CA ASN A 60 0.93 -0.71 10.52
C ASN A 60 1.50 -0.85 11.94
N HIS A 61 2.33 0.11 12.33
CA HIS A 61 2.86 0.18 13.69
C HIS A 61 1.86 0.78 14.69
N MET A 62 0.81 1.46 14.23
CA MET A 62 -0.24 2.05 15.07
C MET A 62 -1.25 1.03 15.58
N LEU A 63 -1.24 -0.20 15.04
CA LEU A 63 -2.12 -1.27 15.50
C LEU A 63 -1.69 -1.72 16.91
N THR A 64 -2.47 -1.42 17.93
CA THR A 64 -2.13 -1.80 19.32
C THR A 64 -2.36 -3.30 19.56
N LYS A 65 -1.72 -3.87 20.60
CA LYS A 65 -1.81 -5.32 20.91
C LYS A 65 -3.25 -5.82 21.03
N LYS A 66 -4.16 -5.03 21.62
CA LYS A 66 -5.59 -5.36 21.72
C LYS A 66 -6.21 -5.68 20.35
N TYR A 67 -6.01 -4.81 19.36
CA TYR A 67 -6.60 -4.98 18.04
C TYR A 67 -5.83 -5.95 17.14
N ARG A 68 -4.57 -6.27 17.46
CA ARG A 68 -3.80 -7.32 16.75
C ARG A 68 -4.32 -8.72 17.04
N GLN A 69 -4.79 -8.99 18.27
CA GLN A 69 -5.34 -10.29 18.65
C GLN A 69 -6.65 -10.57 17.90
N ASP A 70 -7.55 -9.58 17.88
CA ASP A 70 -8.84 -9.70 17.20
C ASP A 70 -8.69 -9.81 15.67
N SER A 71 -7.69 -9.14 15.09
CA SER A 71 -7.42 -9.17 13.65
C SER A 71 -6.52 -10.31 13.19
N GLN A 72 -6.10 -11.21 14.10
CA GLN A 72 -5.13 -12.30 13.82
C GLN A 72 -3.85 -11.79 13.12
N CYS A 73 -3.44 -10.55 13.40
CA CYS A 73 -2.32 -9.89 12.71
C CYS A 73 -1.03 -9.96 13.55
N SER A 74 -0.53 -11.17 13.77
CA SER A 74 0.76 -11.36 14.43
C SER A 74 1.91 -10.86 13.56
N GLU A 75 3.07 -10.61 14.16
CA GLU A 75 4.30 -10.24 13.44
C GLU A 75 4.75 -11.39 12.51
N ALA A 76 4.73 -12.63 13.02
CA ALA A 76 5.01 -13.82 12.20
C ALA A 76 4.06 -13.96 11.00
N PHE A 77 2.78 -13.60 11.15
CA PHE A 77 1.82 -13.59 10.04
C PHE A 77 2.16 -12.50 9.02
N GLN A 78 2.52 -11.29 9.47
CA GLN A 78 2.95 -10.20 8.60
C GLN A 78 4.17 -10.60 7.76
N ASP A 79 5.20 -11.20 8.39
CA ASP A 79 6.39 -11.70 7.69
C ASP A 79 6.07 -12.83 6.70
N TYR A 80 5.20 -13.77 7.12
CA TYR A 80 4.71 -14.84 6.26
C TYR A 80 4.03 -14.27 5.01
N MET A 81 3.16 -13.29 5.17
CA MET A 81 2.43 -12.67 4.06
C MET A 81 3.36 -11.95 3.09
N LEU A 82 4.35 -11.19 3.58
CA LEU A 82 5.33 -10.54 2.71
C LEU A 82 6.19 -11.56 1.94
N ARG A 83 6.57 -12.67 2.60
CA ARG A 83 7.30 -13.76 1.95
C ARG A 83 6.47 -14.39 0.82
N GLU A 84 5.22 -14.74 1.08
CA GLU A 84 4.35 -15.33 0.06
C GLU A 84 4.04 -14.35 -1.07
N PHE A 85 3.85 -13.06 -0.77
CA PHE A 85 3.68 -12.01 -1.78
C PHE A 85 4.88 -11.94 -2.73
N ARG A 86 6.10 -11.92 -2.20
CA ARG A 86 7.33 -11.93 -3.02
C ARG A 86 7.44 -13.17 -3.90
N LYS A 87 7.13 -14.35 -3.36
CA LYS A 87 7.10 -15.60 -4.14
C LYS A 87 6.08 -15.54 -5.27
N TYR A 88 4.90 -14.98 -4.99
CA TYR A 88 3.84 -14.82 -5.98
C TYR A 88 4.27 -13.88 -7.12
N CYS A 89 4.83 -12.71 -6.79
CA CYS A 89 5.37 -11.79 -7.79
C CYS A 89 6.56 -12.38 -8.58
N GLY A 90 7.37 -13.22 -7.94
CA GLY A 90 8.48 -13.93 -8.59
C GLY A 90 8.05 -15.11 -9.47
N ASN A 91 6.74 -15.38 -9.60
CA ASN A 91 6.19 -16.56 -10.27
C ASN A 91 6.82 -17.88 -9.77
N ILE A 92 7.13 -17.97 -8.48
CA ILE A 92 7.66 -19.19 -7.87
C ILE A 92 6.58 -20.28 -7.97
N ASP A 93 7.01 -21.50 -8.29
CA ASP A 93 6.16 -22.68 -8.54
C ASP A 93 5.10 -22.48 -9.64
N ASN A 94 5.30 -21.51 -10.55
CA ASN A 94 4.33 -21.12 -11.58
C ASN A 94 2.96 -20.68 -11.04
N LYS A 95 2.88 -20.25 -9.77
CA LYS A 95 1.60 -19.84 -9.16
C LYS A 95 0.92 -18.69 -9.89
N LEU A 96 1.70 -17.67 -10.30
CA LEU A 96 1.15 -16.52 -11.01
C LEU A 96 0.66 -16.92 -12.40
N TYR A 97 1.43 -17.75 -13.11
CA TYR A 97 1.04 -18.31 -14.40
C TYR A 97 -0.25 -19.13 -14.30
N GLN A 98 -0.30 -20.07 -13.35
CA GLN A 98 -1.48 -20.90 -13.11
C GLN A 98 -2.70 -20.03 -12.81
N PHE A 99 -2.57 -19.04 -11.94
CA PHE A 99 -3.64 -18.09 -11.64
C PHE A 99 -4.19 -17.45 -12.93
N TYR A 100 -3.34 -16.85 -13.76
CA TYR A 100 -3.77 -16.21 -15.01
C TYR A 100 -4.42 -17.19 -16.00
N THR A 101 -3.90 -18.41 -16.12
CA THR A 101 -4.48 -19.42 -17.02
C THR A 101 -5.75 -20.07 -16.49
N SER A 102 -5.94 -20.08 -15.17
CA SER A 102 -7.12 -20.65 -14.52
C SER A 102 -8.31 -19.70 -14.49
N MET A 103 -8.09 -18.39 -14.71
CA MET A 103 -9.19 -17.45 -14.83
C MET A 103 -9.95 -17.72 -16.14
N PRO A 104 -11.26 -18.01 -16.11
CA PRO A 104 -12.07 -17.97 -17.32
C PRO A 104 -11.92 -16.57 -17.94
N GLN A 105 -11.90 -16.48 -19.28
CA GLN A 105 -11.64 -15.26 -20.07
C GLN A 105 -12.66 -14.12 -19.88
N THR A 106 -13.35 -14.03 -18.73
CA THR A 106 -14.38 -13.04 -18.44
C THR A 106 -13.84 -11.61 -18.25
N MET A 107 -12.53 -11.37 -18.38
CA MET A 107 -11.93 -10.03 -18.29
C MET A 107 -11.62 -9.35 -19.63
N THR A 108 -12.02 -9.92 -20.78
CA THR A 108 -11.91 -9.21 -22.07
C THR A 108 -13.12 -8.34 -22.42
N SER A 109 -14.19 -8.34 -21.60
CA SER A 109 -15.31 -7.40 -21.75
C SER A 109 -15.49 -6.58 -20.48
N ALA A 110 -14.78 -5.45 -20.40
CA ALA A 110 -15.07 -4.42 -19.42
C ALA A 110 -16.44 -3.78 -19.73
N SER A 111 -17.52 -4.37 -19.21
CA SER A 111 -18.67 -3.61 -18.75
C SER A 111 -18.65 -3.66 -17.22
N LEU A 112 -18.59 -2.48 -16.60
CA LEU A 112 -18.51 -2.30 -15.15
C LEU A 112 -19.69 -3.02 -14.46
N PRO A 113 -19.47 -3.83 -13.41
CA PRO A 113 -20.57 -4.27 -12.58
C PRO A 113 -21.03 -3.08 -11.73
N ASN A 114 -22.26 -2.63 -11.97
CA ASN A 114 -22.99 -1.71 -11.12
C ASN A 114 -23.20 -2.40 -9.75
N PHE A 115 -22.46 -1.98 -8.73
CA PHE A 115 -22.66 -2.49 -7.38
C PHE A 115 -23.96 -1.89 -6.80
N PRO A 116 -24.89 -2.71 -6.28
CA PRO A 116 -26.05 -2.18 -5.59
C PRO A 116 -25.61 -1.54 -4.26
N GLN A 117 -26.00 -0.29 -4.03
CA GLN A 117 -25.88 0.32 -2.71
C GLN A 117 -26.81 -0.43 -1.76
N VAL A 118 -26.26 -0.97 -0.68
CA VAL A 118 -27.04 -1.50 0.43
C VAL A 118 -27.40 -0.30 1.31
N GLU A 119 -28.65 0.13 1.23
CA GLU A 119 -29.22 1.21 2.05
C GLU A 119 -29.44 0.66 3.48
N LEU A 120 -28.76 1.27 4.45
CA LEU A 120 -28.88 0.94 5.87
C LEU A 120 -30.23 1.46 6.38
N MET A 121 -31.13 0.54 6.74
CA MET A 121 -32.41 0.85 7.39
C MET A 121 -32.19 1.69 8.67
N GLN A 122 -32.93 2.79 8.76
CA GLN A 122 -33.26 3.47 10.03
C GLN A 122 -34.49 2.80 10.66
#